data_AF-A0A858XHH9-F1
#
_entry.id   AF-A0A858XHH9-F1
#
_cell.length_a   1.000
_cell.length_b   1.000
_cell.length_c   1.000
_cell.angle_alpha   90.00
_cell.angle_beta   90.00
_cell.angle_gamma   90.00
#
_symmetry.space_group_name_H-M   'P 1'
#
loop_
_entity.id
_entity.type
_entity.pdbx_description
1 polymer ?
#
loop_
_entity_poly.entity_id
_entity_poly.type
_entity_poly.pdbx_seq_one_letter_code
_entity_poly.pdbx_strand_id
1 'polypeptide(L)'
;MRKEELIKQLQERDLLLANAVSHMVEYIQDRYPAAYPSKAQTEAVNDYLRSVYADGDGSMSERNCEHRRIASQNITIAAIRVLDSYQLDRLQNVLDHIAYDKEYYMPERGCGMHR
;
A
#
# COMPACT_ATOMS: atom_id res chain seq x y z
N MET A 1 -0.40 -20.06 5.98
CA MET A 1 -0.96 -19.90 4.63
C MET A 1 0.14 -19.35 3.73
N ARG A 2 0.23 -19.74 2.45
CA ARG A 2 1.18 -19.10 1.52
C ARG A 2 0.59 -17.84 0.89
N LYS A 3 1.46 -16.90 0.47
CA LYS A 3 1.06 -15.68 -0.26
C LYS A 3 0.14 -15.99 -1.43
N GLU A 4 0.50 -16.95 -2.27
CA GLU A 4 -0.23 -17.29 -3.50
C GLU A 4 -1.66 -17.78 -3.21
N GLU A 5 -1.85 -18.53 -2.13
CA GLU A 5 -3.18 -19.00 -1.69
C GLU A 5 -4.04 -17.83 -1.20
N LEU A 6 -3.44 -16.90 -0.44
CA LEU A 6 -4.11 -15.67 0.01
C LEU A 6 -4.57 -14.83 -1.19
N ILE A 7 -3.68 -14.60 -2.17
CA ILE A 7 -4.00 -13.76 -3.33
C ILE A 7 -5.14 -14.37 -4.15
N LYS A 8 -5.16 -15.69 -4.38
CA LYS A 8 -6.28 -16.36 -5.07
C LYS A 8 -7.61 -16.15 -4.35
N GLN A 9 -7.65 -16.30 -3.03
CA GLN A 9 -8.88 -16.09 -2.24
C GLN A 9 -9.36 -14.63 -2.28
N LEU A 10 -8.43 -13.67 -2.31
CA LEU A 10 -8.77 -12.25 -2.41
C LEU A 10 -9.26 -11.89 -3.83
N GLN A 11 -8.65 -12.44 -4.88
CA GLN A 11 -9.04 -12.18 -6.28
C GLN A 11 -10.50 -12.57 -6.57
N GLU A 12 -11.03 -13.60 -5.90
CA GLU A 12 -12.44 -14.00 -6.01
C GLU A 12 -13.41 -12.96 -5.41
N ARG A 13 -12.93 -12.06 -4.55
CA ARG A 13 -13.75 -11.09 -3.81
C ARG A 13 -13.51 -9.66 -4.27
N ASP A 14 -12.24 -9.28 -4.36
CA ASP A 14 -11.80 -7.94 -4.69
C ASP A 14 -10.40 -8.00 -5.33
N LEU A 15 -10.37 -7.78 -6.64
CA LEU A 15 -9.16 -7.83 -7.44
C LEU A 15 -8.17 -6.71 -7.09
N LEU A 16 -8.66 -5.52 -6.72
CA LEU A 16 -7.79 -4.38 -6.37
C LEU A 16 -7.18 -4.58 -4.99
N LEU A 17 -7.96 -5.07 -4.02
CA LEU A 17 -7.43 -5.47 -2.72
C LEU A 17 -6.37 -6.57 -2.88
N ALA A 18 -6.64 -7.59 -3.71
CA ALA A 18 -5.68 -8.67 -3.96
C ALA A 18 -4.37 -8.15 -4.55
N ASN A 19 -4.44 -7.23 -5.51
CA ASN A 19 -3.26 -6.61 -6.12
C ASN A 19 -2.46 -5.79 -5.10
N ALA A 20 -3.13 -4.93 -4.33
CA ALA A 20 -2.49 -4.14 -3.28
C ALA A 20 -1.82 -5.03 -2.23
N VAL A 21 -2.50 -6.07 -1.74
CA VAL A 21 -1.95 -7.03 -0.78
C VAL A 21 -0.75 -7.78 -1.37
N SER A 22 -0.82 -8.24 -2.62
CA SER A 22 0.27 -8.95 -3.28
C SER A 22 1.54 -8.11 -3.36
N HIS A 23 1.41 -6.87 -3.83
CA HIS A 23 2.52 -5.93 -3.98
C HIS A 23 3.13 -5.54 -2.63
N MET A 24 2.30 -5.26 -1.63
CA MET A 24 2.78 -4.83 -0.33
C MET A 24 3.40 -5.99 0.47
N VAL A 25 2.84 -7.21 0.39
CA VAL A 25 3.46 -8.39 1.00
C VAL A 25 4.83 -8.67 0.38
N GLU A 26 4.94 -8.56 -0.95
CA GLU A 26 6.23 -8.73 -1.64
C GLU A 26 7.27 -7.69 -1.21
N TYR A 27 6.89 -6.42 -1.13
CA TYR A 27 7.75 -5.35 -0.64
C TYR A 27 8.24 -5.56 0.80
N ILE A 28 7.33 -6.02 1.67
CA ILE A 28 7.62 -6.17 3.10
C ILE A 28 8.46 -7.40 3.40
N GLN A 29 8.25 -8.49 2.66
CA GLN A 29 9.01 -9.73 2.80
C GLN A 29 10.37 -9.70 2.11
N ASP A 30 10.65 -8.69 1.28
CA ASP A 30 11.96 -8.52 0.67
C ASP A 30 13.05 -8.44 1.75
N ARG A 31 14.16 -9.16 1.52
CA ARG A 31 15.24 -9.31 2.49
C ARG A 31 16.06 -8.02 2.65
N TYR A 32 16.12 -7.19 1.61
CA TYR A 32 16.84 -5.92 1.56
C TYR A 32 15.93 -4.85 0.95
N PRO A 33 14.82 -4.56 1.62
CA PRO A 33 13.78 -3.76 1.03
C PRO A 33 14.28 -2.33 0.88
N ALA A 34 13.91 -1.68 -0.23
CA ALA A 34 14.18 -0.26 -0.40
C ALA A 34 13.55 0.56 0.73
N ALA A 35 14.07 1.77 0.96
CA ALA A 35 13.53 2.69 1.97
C ALA A 35 12.09 3.13 1.63
N TYR A 36 11.76 3.17 0.35
CA TYR A 36 10.45 3.51 -0.19
C TYR A 36 9.90 2.36 -1.03
N PRO A 37 8.57 2.18 -1.07
CA PRO A 37 7.96 1.31 -2.07
C PRO A 37 8.23 1.84 -3.49
N SER A 38 8.08 0.96 -4.48
CA SER A 38 8.12 1.35 -5.88
C SER A 38 6.85 2.10 -6.28
N LYS A 39 6.92 2.87 -7.37
CA LYS A 39 5.76 3.55 -7.94
C LYS A 39 4.58 2.59 -8.19
N ALA A 40 4.85 1.42 -8.74
CA ALA A 40 3.82 0.40 -8.99
C ALA A 40 3.18 -0.13 -7.69
N GLN A 41 3.95 -0.29 -6.62
CA GLN A 41 3.42 -0.69 -5.31
C GLN A 41 2.52 0.40 -4.72
N THR A 42 2.95 1.66 -4.79
CA THR A 42 2.17 2.81 -4.32
C THR A 42 0.90 3.02 -5.15
N GLU A 43 0.97 2.88 -6.47
CA GLU A 43 -0.19 2.96 -7.37
C GLU A 43 -1.21 1.84 -7.10
N ALA A 44 -0.76 0.61 -6.85
CA ALA A 44 -1.68 -0.48 -6.50
C ALA A 44 -2.47 -0.20 -5.21
N VAL A 45 -1.82 0.40 -4.20
CA VAL A 45 -2.50 0.85 -2.97
C VAL A 45 -3.48 1.99 -3.28
N ASN A 46 -3.05 2.99 -4.05
CA ASN A 46 -3.90 4.12 -4.42
C ASN A 46 -5.15 3.68 -5.21
N ASP A 47 -5.01 2.74 -6.13
CA ASP A 47 -6.13 2.22 -6.92
C ASP A 47 -7.17 1.53 -6.03
N TYR A 48 -6.72 0.73 -5.06
CA TYR A 48 -7.61 0.13 -4.06
C TYR A 48 -8.30 1.19 -3.18
N LEU A 49 -7.55 2.17 -2.65
CA LEU A 49 -8.13 3.22 -1.80
C LEU A 49 -9.17 4.05 -2.56
N ARG A 50 -8.92 4.32 -3.84
CA ARG A 50 -9.85 5.01 -4.72
C ARG A 50 -11.11 4.18 -4.98
N SER A 51 -10.99 2.86 -5.18
CA SER A 51 -12.16 2.00 -5.46
C SER A 51 -13.11 1.88 -4.28
N VAL A 52 -12.60 2.03 -3.05
CA VAL A 52 -13.43 2.07 -1.83
C VAL A 52 -13.86 3.48 -1.43
N TYR A 53 -13.72 4.45 -2.34
CA TYR A 53 -14.10 5.86 -2.16
C TYR A 53 -13.42 6.54 -0.96
N ALA A 54 -12.21 6.10 -0.60
CA ALA A 54 -11.47 6.72 0.52
C ALA A 54 -11.03 8.16 0.22
N ASP A 55 -10.93 8.51 -1.07
CA ASP A 55 -10.50 9.84 -1.54
C ASP A 55 -11.59 10.91 -1.47
N GLY A 56 -12.86 10.54 -1.26
CA GLY A 56 -13.98 11.49 -1.22
C GLY A 56 -14.06 12.35 -2.49
N ASP A 57 -13.76 13.64 -2.35
CA ASP A 57 -13.71 14.63 -3.44
C ASP A 57 -12.41 14.60 -4.27
N GLY A 58 -11.49 13.68 -3.96
CA GLY A 58 -10.20 13.52 -4.63
C GLY A 58 -9.06 14.33 -4.00
N SER A 59 -9.37 15.30 -3.12
CA SER A 59 -8.37 16.13 -2.45
C SER A 59 -7.60 15.36 -1.39
N MET A 60 -6.35 15.76 -1.09
CA MET A 60 -5.58 15.29 0.07
C MET A 60 -5.88 16.14 1.31
N SER A 61 -7.16 16.38 1.58
CA SER A 61 -7.58 17.01 2.84
C SER A 61 -7.30 16.06 4.01
N GLU A 62 -7.07 16.61 5.21
CA GLU A 62 -6.84 15.81 6.43
C GLU A 62 -7.91 14.72 6.62
N ARG A 63 -9.18 15.07 6.41
CA ARG A 63 -10.30 14.13 6.48
C ARG A 63 -10.16 12.97 5.49
N ASN A 64 -9.79 13.26 4.24
CA ASN A 64 -9.61 12.22 3.23
C ASN A 64 -8.36 11.39 3.52
N CYS A 65 -7.28 11.98 4.04
CA CYS A 65 -6.10 11.24 4.49
C CYS A 65 -6.45 10.26 5.62
N GLU A 66 -7.24 10.67 6.61
CA GLU A 66 -7.72 9.75 7.66
C GLU A 66 -8.61 8.64 7.10
N HIS A 67 -9.51 8.96 6.17
CA HIS A 67 -10.32 7.94 5.48
C HIS A 67 -9.44 6.94 4.71
N ARG A 68 -8.42 7.43 3.99
CA ARG A 68 -7.42 6.60 3.29
C ARG A 68 -6.65 5.72 4.25
N ARG A 69 -6.22 6.28 5.40
CA ARG A 69 -5.51 5.55 6.44
C ARG A 69 -6.35 4.40 6.99
N ILE A 70 -7.60 4.67 7.35
CA ILE A 70 -8.56 3.65 7.82
C ILE A 70 -8.81 2.59 6.74
N ALA A 71 -9.06 2.99 5.50
CA ALA A 71 -9.30 2.06 4.40
C ALA A 71 -8.07 1.17 4.11
N SER A 72 -6.86 1.70 4.27
CA SER A 72 -5.62 0.94 4.10
C SER A 72 -5.46 -0.19 5.12
N GLN A 73 -6.12 -0.11 6.28
CA GLN A 73 -6.12 -1.18 7.27
C GLN A 73 -6.70 -2.50 6.73
N ASN A 74 -7.56 -2.45 5.72
CA ASN A 74 -8.05 -3.67 5.05
C ASN A 74 -6.91 -4.47 4.40
N ILE A 75 -5.88 -3.77 3.89
CA ILE A 75 -4.66 -4.40 3.35
C ILE A 75 -3.89 -5.07 4.48
N THR A 76 -3.69 -4.38 5.61
CA THR A 76 -3.04 -4.94 6.80
C THR A 76 -3.78 -6.17 7.31
N ILE A 77 -5.10 -6.10 7.46
CA ILE A 77 -5.95 -7.20 7.94
C ILE A 77 -5.81 -8.43 7.04
N ALA A 78 -5.84 -8.24 5.72
CA ALA A 78 -5.65 -9.33 4.77
C ALA A 78 -4.25 -9.96 4.90
N ALA A 79 -3.22 -9.13 5.12
CA ALA A 79 -1.83 -9.56 5.23
C ALA A 79 -1.47 -10.29 6.54
N ILE A 80 -2.29 -10.21 7.60
CA ILE A 80 -2.09 -10.94 8.88
C ILE A 80 -1.84 -12.44 8.66
N ARG A 81 -2.44 -13.02 7.63
CA ARG A 81 -2.34 -14.46 7.35
C ARG A 81 -0.95 -14.91 6.87
N VAL A 82 -0.10 -13.98 6.45
CA VAL A 82 1.18 -14.24 5.78
C VAL A 82 2.37 -13.42 6.31
N LEU A 83 2.14 -12.36 7.07
CA LEU A 83 3.17 -11.51 7.67
C LEU A 83 3.27 -11.73 9.19
N ASP A 84 4.48 -11.64 9.75
CA ASP A 84 4.69 -11.62 11.20
C ASP A 84 4.46 -10.20 11.79
N SER A 85 4.51 -10.08 13.12
CA SER A 85 4.20 -8.83 13.81
C SER A 85 5.11 -7.66 13.44
N TYR A 86 6.40 -7.91 13.21
CA TYR A 86 7.34 -6.86 12.80
C TYR A 86 7.07 -6.42 11.35
N GLN A 87 6.78 -7.37 10.47
CA GLN A 87 6.38 -7.10 9.11
C GLN A 87 5.06 -6.31 9.03
N LEU A 88 4.09 -6.62 9.88
CA LEU A 88 2.82 -5.90 9.96
C LEU A 88 2.98 -4.47 10.48
N ASP A 89 3.87 -4.23 11.44
CA ASP A 89 4.20 -2.87 11.91
C ASP A 89 4.81 -2.04 10.77
N ARG A 90 5.77 -2.63 10.04
CA ARG A 90 6.38 -2.00 8.87
C ARG A 90 5.37 -1.73 7.75
N LEU A 91 4.46 -2.68 7.49
CA LEU A 91 3.40 -2.52 6.50
C LEU A 91 2.50 -1.34 6.85
N GLN A 92 2.03 -1.27 8.11
CA GLN A 92 1.17 -0.17 8.57
C GLN A 92 1.87 1.18 8.43
N ASN A 93 3.14 1.28 8.82
CA ASN A 93 3.91 2.51 8.66
C ASN A 93 3.93 2.97 7.19
N VAL A 94 4.18 2.07 6.25
CA VAL A 94 4.23 2.44 4.81
C VAL A 94 2.86 2.83 4.29
N LEU A 95 1.81 2.10 4.66
CA LEU A 95 0.43 2.42 4.27
C LEU A 95 -0.03 3.76 4.82
N ASP A 96 0.33 4.10 6.07
CA ASP A 96 0.07 5.41 6.66
C ASP A 96 0.73 6.49 5.79
N HIS A 97 2.00 6.36 5.39
CA HIS A 97 2.64 7.35 4.52
C HIS A 97 1.94 7.49 3.15
N ILE A 98 1.53 6.38 2.51
CA ILE A 98 0.77 6.42 1.25
C ILE A 98 -0.60 7.08 1.43
N ALA A 99 -1.23 6.93 2.61
CA ALA A 99 -2.51 7.55 2.91
C ALA A 99 -2.42 9.09 2.91
N TYR A 100 -1.31 9.67 3.41
CA TYR A 100 -1.09 11.12 3.42
C TYR A 100 -0.32 11.64 2.19
N ASP A 101 0.33 10.77 1.42
CA ASP A 101 1.06 11.12 0.21
C ASP A 101 0.85 10.07 -0.90
N LYS A 102 0.02 10.42 -1.89
CA LYS A 102 -0.26 9.57 -3.06
C LYS A 102 1.01 9.27 -3.88
N GLU A 103 2.05 10.08 -3.74
CA GLU A 103 3.33 9.94 -4.43
C GLU A 103 4.45 9.46 -3.51
N TYR A 104 4.11 8.77 -2.42
CA TYR A 104 5.07 8.14 -1.53
C TYR A 104 5.76 6.95 -2.20
N TYR A 105 6.70 7.25 -3.09
CA TYR A 105 7.63 6.33 -3.74
C TYR A 105 8.94 7.08 -4.02
N MET A 106 10.02 6.35 -4.26
CA MET A 106 11.30 7.01 -4.57
C MET A 106 11.15 7.87 -5.84
N PRO A 107 11.46 9.19 -5.79
CA PRO A 107 11.39 10.02 -6.99
C PRO A 107 12.34 9.43 -8.04
N GLU A 108 11.85 9.26 -9.26
CA GLU A 108 12.70 8.93 -10.40
C GLU A 108 13.85 9.93 -10.38
N ARG A 109 15.10 9.44 -10.39
CA ARG A 109 16.30 10.27 -10.24
C ARG A 109 16.38 11.32 -11.35
N GLY A 110 15.63 12.41 -11.20
CA GLY A 110 15.89 13.68 -11.83
C GLY A 110 17.09 14.25 -11.13
N CYS A 111 18.28 13.95 -11.64
CA CYS A 111 19.46 14.77 -11.39
C CYS A 111 19.16 16.19 -11.90
N GLY A 112 18.46 16.99 -11.10
CA GLY A 112 18.37 18.43 -11.25
C GLY A 112 19.26 19.04 -10.17
N MET A 113 20.57 19.08 -10.42
CA MET A 113 21.43 20.00 -9.68
C MET A 113 20.91 21.42 -9.96
N HIS A 114 20.12 21.97 -9.03
CA HIS A 114 19.93 23.41 -8.99
C HIS A 114 21.19 24.00 -8.39
N ARG A 115 22.05 24.46 -9.29
CA ARG A 115 23.18 25.34 -9.00
C ARG A 115 22.66 26.77 -8.80
#